data_AF-A0A7V1LS08-F1
#
_entry.id   AF-A0A7V1LS08-F1
#
_cell.length_a   1.000
_cell.length_b   1.000
_cell.length_c   1.000
_cell.angle_alpha   90.00
_cell.angle_beta   90.00
_cell.angle_gamma   90.00
#
_symmetry.space_group_name_H-M   'P 1'
#
loop_
_entity.id
_entity.type
_entity.pdbx_description
1 polymer ?
#
loop_
_entity_poly.entity_id
_entity_poly.type
_entity_poly.pdbx_seq_one_letter_code
_entity_poly.pdbx_strand_id
1 'polypeptide(L)' 'LPKIRNRLHNLLKIMPRQALHAKTLGFIHPKKKEFVRFDSELPEDMKLLISKL' A
#
# COMPACT_ATOMS: atom_id res chain seq x y z
N LEU A 1 18.37 -6.35 -22.96
CA LEU A 1 18.15 -6.13 -21.51
C LEU A 1 17.28 -7.24 -20.84
N PRO A 2 17.58 -8.55 -20.96
CA PRO A 2 16.72 -9.61 -20.40
C PRO A 2 16.58 -9.55 -18.86
N LYS A 3 17.66 -9.13 -18.17
CA LYS A 3 17.71 -9.04 -16.70
C LYS A 3 16.72 -8.03 -16.13
N ILE A 4 16.54 -6.87 -16.80
CA ILE A 4 15.58 -5.84 -16.38
C ILE A 4 14.14 -6.35 -16.53
N ARG A 5 13.84 -7.04 -17.64
CA ARG A 5 12.52 -7.64 -17.88
C ARG A 5 12.17 -8.69 -16.84
N ASN A 6 13.12 -9.57 -16.49
CA ASN A 6 12.92 -10.60 -15.46
C ASN A 6 12.70 -9.98 -14.07
N ARG A 7 13.46 -8.93 -13.73
CA ARG A 7 13.26 -8.18 -12.48
C ARG A 7 11.88 -7.55 -12.41
N LEU A 8 11.43 -6.89 -13.48
CA LEU A 8 10.11 -6.27 -13.55
C LEU A 8 8.99 -7.30 -13.42
N HIS A 9 9.11 -8.45 -14.10
CA HIS A 9 8.16 -9.56 -13.94
C HIS A 9 8.07 -10.04 -12.48
N ASN A 10 9.19 -10.15 -11.77
CA ASN A 10 9.19 -10.57 -10.38
C ASN A 10 8.52 -9.53 -9.46
N LEU A 11 8.78 -8.24 -9.68
CA LEU A 11 8.13 -7.15 -8.93
C LEU A 11 6.61 -7.12 -9.17
N LEU A 12 6.17 -7.31 -10.42
CA LEU A 12 4.75 -7.38 -10.75
C LEU A 12 4.06 -8.62 -10.15
N LYS A 13 4.76 -9.75 -10.02
CA LYS A 13 4.23 -10.94 -9.34
C LYS A 13 4.01 -10.72 -7.84
N ILE A 14 4.85 -9.91 -7.19
CA ILE A 14 4.68 -9.52 -5.78
C ILE A 14 3.42 -8.64 -5.62
N MET A 15 3.07 -7.87 -6.66
CA MET A 15 1.97 -6.90 -6.63
C MET A 15 0.87 -7.27 -7.62
N PRO A 16 0.02 -8.27 -7.30
CA PRO A 16 -1.03 -8.77 -8.19
C PRO A 16 -2.23 -7.81 -8.30
N ARG A 17 -2.15 -6.63 -7.69
CA ARG A 17 -3.18 -5.60 -7.62
C ARG A 17 -2.54 -4.22 -7.73
N GLN A 18 -3.33 -3.16 -7.72
CA GLN A 18 -2.81 -1.80 -7.65
C GLN A 18 -2.00 -1.57 -6.37
N ALA A 19 -0.83 -0.92 -6.52
CA ALA A 19 -0.01 -0.42 -5.40
C ALA A 19 -0.63 0.86 -4.78
N LEU A 20 -1.91 0.79 -4.41
CA LEU A 20 -2.70 1.86 -3.81
C LEU A 20 -3.25 1.38 -2.47
N HIS A 21 -3.11 2.21 -1.42
CA HIS A 21 -3.56 1.87 -0.07
C HIS A 21 -3.97 3.13 0.70
N ALA A 22 -5.19 3.14 1.24
CA ALA A 22 -5.70 4.20 2.11
C ALA A 22 -5.15 4.01 3.53
N LYS A 23 -3.96 4.55 3.77
CA LYS A 23 -3.24 4.42 5.04
C LYS A 23 -3.96 5.09 6.21
N THR A 24 -4.49 6.29 5.98
CA THR A 24 -5.09 7.14 7.01
C THR A 24 -6.47 7.57 6.59
N LEU A 25 -7.43 7.49 7.51
CA LEU A 25 -8.77 8.05 7.38
C LEU A 25 -8.99 9.05 8.51
N GLY A 26 -9.30 10.30 8.16
CA GLY A 26 -9.61 11.36 9.13
C GLY A 26 -10.94 12.02 8.80
N PHE A 27 -11.80 12.21 9.80
CA PHE A 27 -13.08 12.90 9.64
C PHE A 27 -13.61 13.44 10.98
N ILE A 28 -14.61 14.33 10.93
CA ILE A 28 -15.33 14.78 12.12
C ILE A 28 -16.36 13.72 12.51
N HIS A 29 -16.22 13.13 13.70
CA HIS A 29 -17.15 12.11 14.17
C HIS A 29 -18.59 12.68 14.21
N PRO A 30 -19.58 12.05 13.55
CA PRO A 30 -20.88 12.67 13.31
C PRO A 30 -21.67 12.96 14.60
N LYS A 31 -21.52 12.11 15.63
CA LYS A 31 -22.09 12.30 16.97
C LYS A 31 -21.26 13.20 17.90
N LYS A 32 -19.96 12.94 18.06
CA LYS A 32 -19.08 13.66 18.99
C LYS A 32 -18.66 15.05 18.52
N LYS A 33 -18.72 15.32 17.21
CA LYS A 33 -18.23 16.55 16.57
C LYS A 33 -16.74 16.84 16.78
N GLU A 34 -15.98 15.81 17.17
CA GLU A 34 -14.53 15.86 17.33
C GLU A 34 -13.86 15.27 16.09
N PHE A 35 -12.68 15.78 15.75
CA PHE A 35 -11.84 15.17 14.71
C PHE A 35 -11.29 13.84 15.21
N VAL A 36 -11.50 12.78 14.42
CA VAL A 36 -10.96 11.46 14.67
C VAL A 36 -10.08 11.04 13.50
N ARG A 37 -9.04 10.27 13.81
CA ARG A 37 -8.07 9.75 12.84
C ARG A 37 -7.85 8.26 13.10
N PHE A 38 -7.86 7.50 12.03
CA PHE A 38 -7.58 6.07 12.01
C PHE A 38 -6.44 5.81 11.04
N ASP A 39 -5.53 4.94 11.43
CA ASP A 39 -4.46 4.46 10.56
C ASP A 39 -4.57 2.93 10.42
N SER A 40 -4.20 2.39 9.26
CA SER A 40 -4.14 0.95 8.98
C SER A 40 -2.70 0.53 8.65
N GLU A 41 -2.29 -0.71 8.91
CA GLU A 41 -0.94 -1.13 8.51
C GLU A 41 -0.82 -1.30 6.99
N LEU A 42 0.41 -1.09 6.47
CA LEU A 42 0.68 -1.45 5.08
C LEU A 42 0.49 -2.97 4.91
N PRO A 43 -0.18 -3.41 3.84
CA PRO A 43 -0.32 -4.82 3.56
C PRO A 43 1.03 -5.45 3.18
N GLU A 44 1.18 -6.75 3.45
CA GLU A 44 2.45 -7.48 3.32
C GLU A 44 3.01 -7.48 1.90
N ASP A 45 2.15 -7.53 0.89
CA ASP A 45 2.55 -7.45 -0.52
C ASP A 45 3.25 -6.12 -0.85
N MET A 46 2.76 -5.00 -0.32
CA MET A 46 3.37 -3.68 -0.51
C MET A 46 4.66 -3.54 0.31
N LYS A 47 4.68 -4.04 1.56
CA LYS A 47 5.91 -4.10 2.36
C LYS A 47 7.00 -4.89 1.62
N LEU A 48 6.65 -6.05 1.08
CA LEU A 48 7.57 -6.91 0.33
C LEU A 48 8.02 -6.23 -0.98
N LEU A 49 7.10 -5.63 -1.74
CA LEU A 49 7.43 -4.93 -2.97
C LEU A 49 8.48 -3.83 -2.71
N ILE A 50 8.24 -2.98 -1.71
CA ILE A 50 9.15 -1.89 -1.34
C ILE A 50 10.53 -2.42 -0.96
N SER A 51 10.61 -3.53 -0.22
CA SER A 51 11.89 -4.14 0.17
C SER A 51 12.71 -4.71 -1.01
N LYS A 52 12.10 -4.92 -2.18
CA LYS A 52 12.71 -5.53 -3.36
C LYS A 52 12.92 -4.54 -4.53
N LEU A 53 12.39 -3.33 -4.40
CA LEU A 53 12.63 -2.21 -5.33
C LEU A 53 14.08 -1.71 -5.27
#